data_AF-A0A2G8K1U7-F1
#
_entry.id   AF-A0A2G8K1U7-F1
#
_cell.length_a   1.000
_cell.length_b   1.000
_cell.length_c   1.000
_cell.angle_alpha   90.00
_cell.angle_beta   90.00
_cell.angle_gamma   90.00
#
_symmetry.space_group_name_H-M   'P 1'
#
loop_
_entity.id
_entity.type
_entity.pdbx_description
1 polymer ?
#
loop_
_entity_poly.entity_id
_entity_poly.type
_entity_poly.pdbx_seq_one_letter_code
_entity_poly.pdbx_strand_id
1 'polypeptide(L)'
;MASSSSNVNASVDEYYPSFRKFKDGLADLLSRVTITKLVDFFQYPISLKNEIIKDENDPRLRMVENMEVRGQIKPHEISALLNACNELNLHRETSSVKRLFEEYGVKGEFY
;
A
#
# COMPACT_ATOMS: atom_id res chain seq x y z
N MET A 1 7.73 2.38 -33.63
CA MET A 1 8.30 2.01 -32.33
C MET A 1 7.34 2.49 -31.27
N ALA A 2 6.38 1.66 -30.89
CA ALA A 2 5.42 2.01 -29.84
C ALA A 2 6.00 1.52 -28.52
N SER A 3 6.32 2.46 -27.63
CA SER A 3 6.82 2.17 -26.29
C SER A 3 5.79 1.33 -25.54
N SER A 4 6.17 0.11 -25.19
CA SER A 4 5.48 -0.69 -24.18
C SER A 4 5.63 0.05 -22.86
N SER A 5 4.62 0.84 -22.49
CA SER A 5 4.40 1.24 -21.10
C SER A 5 3.95 0.00 -20.34
N SER A 6 4.90 -0.88 -20.06
CA SER A 6 4.67 -2.09 -19.29
C SER A 6 4.21 -1.71 -17.90
N ASN A 7 2.96 -2.08 -17.65
CA ASN A 7 2.22 -2.13 -16.42
C ASN A 7 3.09 -2.68 -15.26
N VAL A 8 3.89 -1.83 -14.63
CA VAL A 8 4.88 -2.19 -13.59
C VAL A 8 4.26 -2.96 -12.42
N ASN A 9 2.98 -2.71 -12.11
CA ASN A 9 2.25 -3.43 -11.05
C ASN A 9 1.85 -4.85 -11.46
N ALA A 10 1.52 -5.10 -12.73
CA ALA A 10 1.18 -6.44 -13.20
C ALA A 10 2.37 -7.39 -13.10
N SER A 11 3.59 -6.88 -13.32
CA SER A 11 4.82 -7.67 -13.17
C SER A 11 5.10 -8.04 -11.72
N VAL A 12 4.77 -7.20 -10.73
CA VAL A 12 4.95 -7.56 -9.32
C VAL A 12 3.89 -8.57 -8.87
N ASP A 13 2.64 -8.39 -9.27
CA ASP A 13 1.53 -9.27 -8.90
C ASP A 13 1.65 -10.67 -9.52
N GLU A 14 2.19 -10.77 -10.74
CA GLU A 14 2.46 -12.04 -11.42
C GLU A 14 3.59 -12.82 -10.75
N TYR A 15 4.62 -12.13 -10.25
CA TYR A 15 5.75 -12.76 -9.57
C TYR A 15 5.48 -13.01 -8.07
N TYR A 16 4.57 -12.24 -7.46
CA TYR A 16 4.23 -12.32 -6.04
C TYR A 16 2.71 -12.34 -5.81
N PRO A 17 2.03 -13.46 -6.10
CA PRO A 17 0.57 -13.56 -5.92
C PRO A 17 0.15 -13.40 -4.45
N SER A 18 1.05 -13.68 -3.50
CA SER A 18 0.82 -13.40 -2.08
C SER A 18 0.83 -11.91 -1.78
N PHE A 19 1.69 -11.13 -2.45
CA PHE A 19 1.73 -9.68 -2.29
C PHE A 19 0.44 -9.02 -2.81
N ARG A 20 -0.14 -9.55 -3.89
CA ARG A 20 -1.47 -9.11 -4.32
C ARG A 20 -2.53 -9.29 -3.22
N LYS A 21 -2.56 -10.45 -2.55
CA LYS A 21 -3.46 -10.69 -1.41
C LYS A 21 -3.18 -9.75 -0.24
N PHE A 22 -1.91 -9.44 0.02
CA PHE A 22 -1.54 -8.42 1.00
C PHE A 22 -2.12 -7.05 0.61
N LYS A 23 -2.02 -6.64 -0.67
CA LYS A 23 -2.57 -5.35 -1.14
C LYS A 23 -4.10 -5.29 -0.99
N ASP A 24 -4.80 -6.35 -1.38
CA ASP A 24 -6.26 -6.44 -1.26
C ASP A 24 -6.68 -6.36 0.22
N GLY A 25 -6.05 -7.16 1.09
CA GLY A 25 -6.33 -7.11 2.53
C GLY A 25 -5.93 -5.78 3.17
N LEU A 26 -4.87 -5.14 2.69
CA LEU A 26 -4.46 -3.81 3.18
C LEU A 26 -5.52 -2.78 2.80
N ALA A 27 -6.05 -2.82 1.57
CA ALA A 27 -7.12 -1.94 1.15
C ALA A 27 -8.36 -2.11 2.05
N ASP A 28 -8.72 -3.34 2.41
CA ASP A 28 -9.85 -3.61 3.33
C ASP A 28 -9.64 -3.03 4.74
N LEU A 29 -8.39 -2.90 5.21
CA LEU A 29 -8.06 -2.30 6.51
C LEU A 29 -8.11 -0.77 6.49
N LEU A 30 -7.99 -0.15 5.32
CA LEU A 30 -7.94 1.31 5.20
C LEU A 30 -9.35 1.91 5.27
N SER A 31 -9.57 2.77 6.26
CA SER A 31 -10.74 3.66 6.29
C SER A 31 -10.44 4.97 5.55
N ARG A 32 -11.46 5.72 5.13
CA ARG A 32 -11.26 7.07 4.56
C ARG A 32 -10.47 7.99 5.49
N VAL A 33 -10.70 7.90 6.81
CA VAL A 33 -9.96 8.67 7.81
C VAL A 33 -8.49 8.26 7.84
N THR A 34 -8.22 6.96 7.79
CA THR A 34 -6.87 6.40 7.76
C THR A 34 -6.13 6.83 6.50
N ILE A 35 -6.78 6.78 5.34
CA ILE A 35 -6.24 7.26 4.06
C ILE A 35 -5.83 8.73 4.17
N THR A 36 -6.73 9.60 4.62
CA THR A 36 -6.44 11.04 4.77
C THR A 36 -5.21 11.28 5.65
N LYS A 37 -5.15 10.61 6.81
CA LYS A 37 -3.99 10.72 7.71
C LYS A 37 -2.69 10.25 7.04
N LEU A 38 -2.73 9.13 6.31
CA LEU A 38 -1.56 8.57 5.65
C LEU A 38 -1.06 9.44 4.49
N VAL A 39 -1.96 9.97 3.65
CA VAL A 39 -1.55 10.87 2.56
C VAL A 39 -0.98 12.19 3.11
N ASP A 40 -1.47 12.66 4.24
CA ASP A 40 -0.91 13.83 4.94
C ASP A 40 0.46 13.53 5.54
N PHE A 41 0.59 12.40 6.26
CA PHE A 41 1.84 11.96 6.86
C PHE A 41 2.96 11.75 5.82
N PHE A 42 2.63 11.08 4.72
CA PHE A 42 3.56 10.85 3.62
C PHE A 42 3.75 12.06 2.70
N GLN A 43 3.13 13.19 3.04
CA GLN A 43 3.24 14.46 2.32
C GLN A 43 2.97 14.31 0.81
N TYR A 44 1.88 13.62 0.47
CA TYR A 44 1.48 13.49 -0.92
C TYR A 44 1.17 14.87 -1.54
N PRO A 45 1.46 15.09 -2.83
CA PRO A 45 1.04 16.30 -3.53
C PRO A 45 -0.47 16.52 -3.42
N ILE A 46 -0.91 17.78 -3.34
CA ILE A 46 -2.34 18.12 -3.18
C ILE A 46 -3.20 17.54 -4.32
N SER A 47 -2.68 17.53 -5.55
CA SER A 47 -3.35 16.90 -6.70
C SER A 47 -3.62 15.43 -6.45
N LEU A 48 -2.59 14.68 -6.03
CA LEU A 48 -2.69 13.25 -5.75
C LEU A 48 -3.57 12.95 -4.53
N LYS A 49 -3.50 13.78 -3.47
CA LYS A 49 -4.41 13.68 -2.33
C LYS A 49 -5.87 13.78 -2.77
N ASN A 50 -6.18 14.76 -3.61
CA ASN A 50 -7.53 14.95 -4.13
C ASN A 50 -7.96 13.76 -5.00
N GLU A 51 -7.09 13.24 -5.86
CA GLU A 51 -7.38 12.06 -6.67
C GLU A 51 -7.70 10.84 -5.79
N ILE A 52 -6.88 10.56 -4.78
CA ILE A 52 -7.10 9.41 -3.89
C ILE A 52 -8.37 9.60 -3.04
N ILE A 53 -8.56 10.76 -2.43
CA ILE A 53 -9.68 10.99 -1.50
C ILE A 53 -11.03 11.07 -2.23
N LYS A 54 -11.04 11.66 -3.43
CA LYS A 54 -12.24 11.85 -4.25
C LYS A 54 -12.50 10.69 -5.22
N ASP A 55 -11.69 9.64 -5.21
CA ASP A 55 -11.98 8.44 -5.98
C ASP A 55 -13.34 7.88 -5.53
N GLU A 56 -14.30 7.88 -6.45
CA GLU A 56 -15.67 7.43 -6.22
C GLU A 56 -15.77 5.90 -6.27
N ASN A 57 -14.80 5.22 -6.89
CA ASN A 57 -14.84 3.77 -7.08
C ASN A 57 -14.21 3.04 -5.89
N ASP A 58 -12.92 3.25 -5.62
CA ASP A 58 -12.30 2.72 -4.39
C ASP A 58 -11.04 3.51 -3.97
N PRO A 59 -11.18 4.47 -3.04
CA PRO A 59 -10.05 5.26 -2.56
C PRO A 59 -8.98 4.41 -1.81
N ARG A 60 -9.36 3.21 -1.33
CA ARG A 60 -8.46 2.33 -0.56
C ARG A 60 -7.48 1.62 -1.48
N LEU A 61 -7.98 1.02 -2.56
CA LEU A 61 -7.14 0.41 -3.58
C LEU A 61 -6.20 1.45 -4.19
N ARG A 62 -6.74 2.65 -4.51
CA ARG A 62 -5.93 3.75 -5.05
C ARG A 62 -4.82 4.18 -4.10
N MET A 63 -5.09 4.20 -2.80
CA MET A 63 -4.06 4.48 -1.79
C MET A 63 -2.95 3.42 -1.81
N VAL A 64 -3.33 2.13 -1.81
CA VAL A 64 -2.38 1.00 -1.79
C VAL A 64 -1.49 1.00 -3.04
N GLU A 65 -2.06 1.22 -4.23
CA GLU A 65 -1.29 1.36 -5.47
C GLU A 65 -0.25 2.48 -5.38
N ASN A 66 -0.64 3.62 -4.82
CA ASN A 66 0.27 4.75 -4.66
C ASN A 66 1.36 4.47 -3.63
N MET A 67 1.05 3.75 -2.55
CA MET A 67 2.06 3.31 -1.58
C MET A 67 3.09 2.37 -2.23
N GLU A 68 2.64 1.47 -3.11
CA GLU A 68 3.52 0.56 -3.86
C GLU A 68 4.42 1.34 -4.82
N VAL A 69 3.85 2.19 -5.66
CA VAL A 69 4.60 3.01 -6.65
C VAL A 69 5.62 3.92 -5.96
N ARG A 70 5.30 4.44 -4.77
CA ARG A 70 6.20 5.30 -3.98
C ARG A 70 7.14 4.49 -3.08
N GLY A 71 7.12 3.16 -3.15
CA GLY A 71 8.02 2.26 -2.42
C GLY A 71 7.81 2.19 -0.91
N GLN A 72 6.64 2.63 -0.42
CA GLN A 72 6.26 2.62 0.99
C GLN A 72 5.78 1.24 1.45
N ILE A 73 5.28 0.45 0.51
CA ILE A 73 5.07 -0.98 0.65
C ILE A 73 5.77 -1.70 -0.48
N LYS A 74 6.37 -2.85 -0.18
CA LYS A 74 7.02 -3.75 -1.13
C LYS A 74 6.75 -5.19 -0.68
N PRO A 75 6.93 -6.19 -1.56
CA PRO A 75 6.70 -7.60 -1.22
C PRO A 75 7.42 -8.09 0.04
N HIS A 76 8.61 -7.56 0.32
CA HIS A 76 9.48 -7.95 1.43
C HIS A 76 9.68 -6.84 2.48
N GLU A 77 9.05 -5.67 2.32
CA GLU A 77 9.33 -4.49 3.16
C GLU A 77 8.08 -3.63 3.32
N ILE A 78 7.61 -3.48 4.56
CA ILE A 78 6.48 -2.60 4.93
C ILE A 78 6.81 -1.67 6.11
N SER A 79 8.10 -1.51 6.43
CA SER A 79 8.59 -0.74 7.56
C SER A 79 8.10 0.72 7.53
N ALA A 80 8.09 1.34 6.35
CA ALA A 80 7.59 2.70 6.16
C ALA A 80 6.10 2.84 6.52
N LEU A 81 5.27 1.88 6.13
CA LEU A 81 3.85 1.85 6.47
C LEU A 81 3.63 1.62 7.98
N LEU A 82 4.35 0.66 8.58
CA LEU A 82 4.24 0.40 10.02
C LEU A 82 4.67 1.61 10.86
N ASN A 83 5.74 2.29 10.44
CA ASN A 83 6.19 3.52 11.09
C ASN A 83 5.12 4.61 11.02
N ALA A 84 4.54 4.85 9.84
CA ALA A 84 3.46 5.82 9.68
C ALA A 84 2.24 5.49 10.56
N CYS A 85 1.82 4.22 10.60
CA CYS A 85 0.70 3.81 11.46
C CYS A 85 0.99 4.04 12.95
N ASN A 86 2.22 3.78 13.39
CA ASN A 86 2.62 4.03 14.78
C ASN A 86 2.63 5.53 15.13
N GLU A 87 3.24 6.37 14.31
CA GLU A 87 3.29 7.82 14.51
C GLU A 87 1.88 8.46 14.49
N LEU A 88 0.95 7.88 13.73
CA LEU A 88 -0.45 8.31 13.66
C LEU A 88 -1.34 7.70 14.76
N ASN A 89 -0.77 6.95 15.70
CA ASN A 89 -1.45 6.22 16.77
C ASN A 89 -2.55 5.26 16.26
N LEU A 90 -2.33 4.67 15.08
CA LEU A 90 -3.21 3.69 14.45
C LEU A 90 -2.88 2.27 14.92
N HIS A 91 -2.84 2.05 16.24
CA HIS A 91 -2.29 0.82 16.82
C HIS A 91 -3.02 -0.46 16.39
N ARG A 92 -4.34 -0.37 16.16
CA ARG A 92 -5.13 -1.51 15.67
C ARG A 92 -4.73 -1.85 14.24
N GLU A 93 -4.64 -0.84 13.39
CA GLU A 93 -4.22 -0.96 12.00
C GLU A 93 -2.77 -1.46 11.91
N THR A 94 -1.84 -0.96 12.72
CA THR A 94 -0.47 -1.48 12.78
C THR A 94 -0.47 -2.98 13.05
N SER A 95 -1.25 -3.44 14.03
CA SER A 95 -1.31 -4.86 14.41
C SER A 95 -1.90 -5.71 13.27
N SER A 96 -2.96 -5.22 12.63
CA SER A 96 -3.59 -5.88 11.49
C SER A 96 -2.69 -5.93 10.26
N VAL A 97 -2.00 -4.83 9.93
CA VAL A 97 -1.06 -4.75 8.80
C VAL A 97 0.12 -5.69 9.03
N LYS A 98 0.67 -5.74 10.25
CA LYS A 98 1.75 -6.67 10.59
C LYS A 98 1.31 -8.12 10.41
N ARG A 99 0.15 -8.50 10.97
CA ARG A 99 -0.40 -9.85 10.82
C ARG A 99 -0.65 -10.21 9.35
N LEU A 100 -1.22 -9.28 8.58
CA LEU A 100 -1.47 -9.49 7.15
C LEU A 100 -0.17 -9.71 6.38
N PHE A 101 0.88 -8.96 6.72
CA PHE A 101 2.20 -9.14 6.11
C PHE A 101 2.91 -10.43 6.57
N GLU A 102 2.70 -10.90 7.79
CA GLU A 102 3.20 -12.21 8.22
C GLU A 102 2.53 -13.37 7.48
N GLU A 103 1.26 -13.19 7.09
CA GLU A 103 0.45 -14.18 6.37
C GLU A 103 0.72 -14.17 4.86
N TYR A 104 0.89 -12.99 4.26
CA TYR A 104 0.94 -12.81 2.80
C TYR A 104 2.21 -12.12 2.28
N GLY A 105 3.03 -11.56 3.17
CA GLY A 105 4.32 -11.00 2.84
C GLY A 105 5.26 -12.07 2.31
N VAL A 106 6.11 -11.68 1.37
CA VAL A 106 7.09 -12.58 0.78
C VAL A 106 8.23 -12.69 1.80
N LYS A 107 8.26 -13.80 2.53
CA LYS A 107 9.36 -14.12 3.42
C LYS A 107 10.60 -14.31 2.56
N GLY A 108 11.59 -13.44 2.75
CA GLY A 108 12.87 -13.60 2.09
C GLY A 108 13.51 -14.92 2.52
N GLU A 109 13.57 -15.89 1.62
CA GLU A 109 14.64 -16.88 1.65
C GLU A 109 15.91 -16.14 1.22
N PHE A 110 16.63 -15.58 2.19
CA PHE A 110 17.99 -15.13 1.97
C PHE A 110 18.87 -16.38 1.94
N TYR A 111 19.30 -16.80 0.74
CA TYR A 111 20.47 -17.66 0.55
C TYR A 111 21.75 -16.84 0.65
#